data_AF-A0A5K0ZAN3-F1
#
_entry.id   AF-A0A5K0ZAN3-F1
#
_cell.length_a   1.000
_cell.length_b   1.000
_cell.length_c   1.000
_cell.angle_alpha   90.00
_cell.angle_beta   90.00
_cell.angle_gamma   90.00
#
_symmetry.space_group_name_H-M   'P 1'
#
loop_
_entity.id
_entity.type
_entity.pdbx_description
1 polymer ?
#
loop_
_entity_poly.entity_id
_entity_poly.type
_entity_poly.pdbx_seq_one_letter_code
_entity_poly.pdbx_strand_id
1 'polypeptide(L)' 'MQKIPESVGRLTNLQELKEILCADLKTIPDISNLQALRLLRMSNCYRLMDVPGLSKLRCLESLKLDACEALDMNDMIK' A
#
# COMPACT_ATOMS: atom_id res chain seq x y z
N MET A 1 -2.95 -0.88 -18.22
CA MET A 1 -3.07 -1.32 -16.81
C MET A 1 -1.68 -1.40 -16.22
N GLN A 2 -1.30 -0.40 -15.43
CA GLN A 2 -0.09 -0.47 -14.61
C GLN A 2 -0.43 -1.25 -13.33
N LYS A 3 0.42 -2.21 -12.97
CA LYS A 3 0.31 -2.99 -11.73
C LYS A 3 1.66 -2.93 -11.04
N ILE A 4 1.64 -2.87 -9.71
CA ILE A 4 2.84 -3.14 -8.92
C ILE A 4 3.13 -4.65 -9.01
N PRO A 5 4.37 -5.08 -9.29
CA PRO A 5 4.70 -6.49 -9.40
C PRO A 5 4.44 -7.26 -8.10
N GLU A 6 3.87 -8.46 -8.18
CA GLU A 6 3.59 -9.30 -6.99
C GLU A 6 4.83 -9.60 -6.15
N SER A 7 6.02 -9.59 -6.75
CA SER A 7 7.29 -9.77 -6.05
C SER A 7 7.53 -8.72 -4.96
N VAL A 8 6.93 -7.53 -5.06
CA VAL A 8 7.04 -6.48 -4.03
C VAL A 8 6.50 -6.97 -2.69
N GLY A 9 5.40 -7.74 -2.68
CA GLY A 9 4.81 -8.32 -1.47
C GLY A 9 5.68 -9.37 -0.76
N ARG A 10 6.83 -9.74 -1.36
CA ARG A 10 7.77 -10.74 -0.81
C ARG A 10 9.06 -10.11 -0.26
N LEU A 11 9.22 -8.80 -0.36
CA LEU A 11 10.42 -8.09 0.10
C LEU A 11 10.40 -7.90 1.62
N THR A 12 10.60 -8.97 2.39
CA THR A 12 10.43 -8.98 3.86
C THR A 12 11.30 -7.95 4.61
N ASN A 13 12.41 -7.52 4.02
CA ASN A 13 13.32 -6.50 4.57
C ASN A 13 13.04 -5.07 4.04
N LEU A 14 12.02 -4.88 3.21
CA LEU A 14 11.67 -3.57 2.66
C LEU A 14 11.18 -2.66 3.78
N GLN A 15 11.82 -1.51 3.95
CA GLN A 15 11.46 -0.52 4.97
C GLN A 15 10.60 0.63 4.44
N GLU A 16 10.74 0.95 3.15
CA GLU A 16 10.00 2.05 2.54
C GLU A 16 9.40 1.61 1.19
N LEU A 17 8.10 1.81 1.04
CA LEU A 17 7.38 1.68 -0.22
C LEU A 17 6.73 3.03 -0.51
N LYS A 18 7.37 3.82 -1.36
CA LYS A 18 7.00 5.20 -1.66
C LYS A 18 7.02 5.45 -3.17
N GLU A 19 6.65 6.66 -3.57
CA GLU A 19 6.63 7.10 -4.97
C GLU A 19 5.63 6.32 -5.86
N ILE A 20 4.60 5.73 -5.24
CA ILE A 20 3.48 5.15 -5.98
C ILE A 20 2.55 6.29 -6.41
N LEU A 21 2.60 6.61 -7.71
CA LEU A 21 1.76 7.64 -8.34
C LEU A 21 1.10 7.06 -9.59
N CYS A 22 -0.13 6.55 -9.46
CA CYS A 22 -0.83 5.90 -10.56
C CYS A 22 -2.36 6.02 -10.43
N ALA A 23 -2.95 6.91 -11.23
CA ALA A 23 -4.39 7.19 -11.26
C ALA A 23 -5.27 5.96 -11.53
N ASP A 24 -4.76 5.02 -12.33
CA ASP A 24 -5.48 3.80 -12.72
C ASP A 24 -5.22 2.59 -11.82
N LEU A 25 -4.42 2.75 -10.76
CA LEU A 25 -4.10 1.66 -9.86
C LEU A 25 -5.34 1.28 -9.06
N LYS A 26 -5.78 0.02 -9.18
CA LYS A 26 -6.98 -0.47 -8.47
C LYS A 26 -6.67 -1.14 -7.13
N THR A 27 -5.50 -1.75 -7.04
CA THR A 27 -5.03 -2.51 -5.86
C THR A 27 -3.50 -2.69 -5.96
N ILE A 28 -2.88 -3.13 -4.88
CA ILE A 28 -1.47 -3.50 -4.80
C ILE A 28 -1.31 -4.99 -4.43
N PRO A 29 -0.13 -5.61 -4.61
CA PRO A 29 0.15 -6.92 -4.05
C PRO A 29 -0.10 -6.98 -2.55
N ASP A 30 -0.43 -8.16 -2.03
CA ASP A 30 -0.52 -8.36 -0.58
C ASP A 30 0.83 -8.05 0.09
N ILE A 31 0.83 -7.02 0.94
CA ILE A 31 2.01 -6.57 1.66
C ILE A 31 2.10 -7.14 3.07
N SER A 32 1.25 -8.10 3.44
CA SER A 32 1.23 -8.69 4.78
C SER A 32 2.57 -9.29 5.24
N ASN A 33 3.48 -9.63 4.32
CA ASN A 33 4.82 -10.13 4.67
C ASN A 33 5.87 -9.03 4.84
N LEU A 34 5.55 -7.76 4.54
CA LEU A 34 6.49 -6.62 4.65
C LEU A 34 6.59 -6.13 6.10
N GLN A 35 6.97 -7.03 7.00
CA GLN A 35 6.99 -6.77 8.43
C GLN A 35 8.03 -5.72 8.84
N ALA A 36 9.05 -5.46 8.00
CA ALA A 36 10.01 -4.38 8.20
C ALA A 36 9.53 -3.01 7.65
N LEU A 37 8.36 -2.93 7.02
CA LEU A 37 7.89 -1.70 6.38
C LEU A 37 7.53 -0.64 7.41
N ARG A 38 8.17 0.52 7.31
CA ARG A 38 8.00 1.68 8.20
C ARG A 38 7.26 2.82 7.52
N LEU A 39 7.41 2.97 6.21
CA LEU A 39 6.77 4.02 5.43
C LEU A 39 6.04 3.43 4.22
N LEU A 40 4.74 3.73 4.13
CA LEU A 40 3.93 3.53 2.92
C LEU A 40 3.43 4.89 2.44
N ARG A 41 3.82 5.29 1.21
CA ARG A 41 3.32 6.51 0.57
C ARG A 41 2.77 6.26 -0.81
N MET A 42 1.52 6.67 -1.02
CA MET A 42 0.85 6.66 -2.30
C MET A 42 0.19 8.02 -2.55
N SER A 43 0.26 8.50 -3.79
CA SER A 43 -0.29 9.79 -4.18
C SER A 43 -1.04 9.68 -5.51
N ASN A 44 -2.14 10.41 -5.67
CA ASN A 44 -2.94 10.46 -6.91
C ASN A 44 -3.37 9.08 -7.43
N CYS A 45 -3.66 8.14 -6.51
CA CYS A 45 -4.16 6.80 -6.84
C CYS A 45 -5.69 6.78 -6.74
N TYR A 46 -6.36 7.56 -7.59
CA TYR A 46 -7.80 7.84 -7.49
C TYR A 46 -8.70 6.60 -7.55
N ARG A 47 -8.23 5.54 -8.22
CA ARG A 47 -8.99 4.29 -8.39
C ARG A 47 -8.56 3.19 -7.43
N LEU A 48 -7.64 3.47 -6.49
CA LEU A 48 -7.15 2.48 -5.53
C LEU A 48 -8.27 2.18 -4.54
N MET A 49 -8.76 0.94 -4.54
CA MET A 49 -9.88 0.54 -3.68
C MET A 49 -9.43 -0.14 -2.40
N ASP A 50 -8.26 -0.78 -2.42
CA ASP A 50 -7.77 -1.60 -1.31
C ASP A 50 -6.23 -1.67 -1.27
N VAL A 51 -5.69 -1.89 -0.07
CA VAL A 51 -4.27 -2.11 0.25
C VAL A 51 -4.15 -3.43 1.03
N PRO A 52 -4.14 -4.58 0.34
CA PRO A 52 -4.22 -5.87 0.99
C PRO A 52 -3.05 -6.10 1.96
N GLY A 53 -3.36 -6.52 3.18
CA GLY A 53 -2.36 -6.81 4.22
C GLY A 53 -1.86 -5.61 5.01
N LEU A 54 -2.36 -4.39 4.75
CA LEU A 54 -1.94 -3.19 5.48
C LEU A 54 -2.15 -3.30 7.00
N SER A 55 -3.30 -3.84 7.43
CA SER A 55 -3.63 -4.05 8.84
C SER A 55 -2.69 -5.04 9.56
N LYS A 56 -1.91 -5.83 8.81
CA LYS A 56 -0.95 -6.80 9.36
C LYS A 56 0.45 -6.22 9.54
N LEU A 57 0.70 -4.97 9.12
CA LEU A 57 2.01 -4.34 9.23
C LEU A 57 2.27 -3.82 10.64
N ARG A 58 3.17 -4.48 11.37
CA ARG A 58 3.44 -4.16 12.78
C ARG A 58 4.44 -3.01 12.99
N CYS A 59 5.31 -2.78 12.01
CA CYS A 59 6.36 -1.75 12.08
C CYS A 59 6.01 -0.49 11.29
N LEU A 60 4.77 -0.36 10.77
CA LEU A 60 4.38 0.80 9.99
C LEU A 60 4.29 2.03 10.89
N GLU A 61 5.14 3.01 10.63
CA GLU A 61 5.22 4.25 11.39
C GLU A 61 4.53 5.41 10.67
N SER A 62 4.49 5.38 9.34
CA SER A 62 3.89 6.44 8.52
C SER A 62 3.12 5.87 7.34
N LEU A 63 1.84 6.20 7.30
CA LEU A 63 0.94 5.96 6.17
C LEU A 63 0.55 7.31 5.57
N LYS A 64 0.91 7.53 4.31
CA LYS A 64 0.57 8.75 3.56
C LYS A 64 -0.20 8.40 2.30
N LEU A 65 -1.47 8.79 2.28
CA LEU A 65 -2.41 8.50 1.21
C LEU A 65 -2.97 9.84 0.71
N ASP A 66 -2.28 10.42 -0.26
CA ASP A 66 -2.65 11.73 -0.81
C ASP A 66 -3.50 11.51 -2.07
N ALA A 67 -4.73 12.02 -2.11
CA ALA A 67 -5.62 11.88 -3.28
C ALA A 67 -5.83 10.41 -3.74
N CYS A 68 -6.13 9.53 -2.77
CA CYS A 68 -6.56 8.14 -2.98
C CYS A 68 -8.06 8.01 -2.65
N GLU A 69 -8.91 8.60 -3.51
CA GLU A 69 -10.32 8.87 -3.18
C GLU A 69 -11.21 7.63 -3.10
N ALA A 70 -10.90 6.58 -3.88
CA ALA A 70 -11.67 5.33 -3.88
C ALA A 70 -11.29 4.35 -2.77
N LEU A 71 -10.28 4.67 -1.94
CA LEU A 71 -9.74 3.73 -0.97
C LEU A 71 -10.67 3.61 0.24
N ASP A 72 -11.17 2.40 0.49
CA ASP A 72 -11.94 2.13 1.69
C ASP A 72 -11.02 1.85 2.89
N MET A 73 -10.99 2.79 3.83
CA MET A 73 -10.18 2.65 5.06
C MET A 73 -10.92 1.89 6.18
N ASN A 74 -12.20 1.53 6.01
CA ASN A 74 -12.97 0.90 7.09
C ASN A 74 -12.46 -0.50 7.47
N ASP A 75 -11.80 -1.20 6.55
CA ASP A 75 -11.19 -2.51 6.81
C ASP A 75 -9.78 -2.44 7.42
N MET A 76 -9.25 -1.22 7.62
CA MET A 76 -7.92 -0.99 8.21
C MET A 76 -7.93 -0.83 9.74
N ILE A 77 -9.12 -0.75 10.36
CA ILE A 77 -9.31 -0.46 11.79
C ILE A 77 -9.91 -1.66 12.57
N LYS A 78 -9.94 -2.85 11.97
CA LYS A 78 -10.39 -4.11 12.61
C LYS A 78 -9.19 -4.96 13.00
#